data_AF-A0A9P8AQ48-F1
#
_entry.id   AF-A0A9P8AQ48-F1
#
_cell.length_a   1.000
_cell.length_b   1.000
_cell.length_c   1.000
_cell.angle_alpha   90.00
_cell.angle_beta   90.00
_cell.angle_gamma   90.00
#
_symmetry.space_group_name_H-M   'P 1'
#
loop_
_entity.id
_entity.type
_entity.pdbx_description
1 polymer ?
#
loop_
_entity_poly.entity_id
_entity_poly.type
_entity_poly.pdbx_seq_one_letter_code
_entity_poly.pdbx_strand_id
1 'polypeptide(L)'
;VSSRTTPLLSVPSGQSAYADPKIATETITKLGKLDASPDILVLIAHDCTVPNVIDEFPESVNDWKAKGWKEKLTWAFLEKDSLAFRFGKA
;
A
#
# COMPACT_ATOMS: atom_id res chain seq x y z
N VAL A 1 26.32 -3.92 2.75
CA VAL A 1 24.98 -3.87 2.11
C VAL A 1 24.64 -2.40 1.91
N SER A 2 24.52 -1.91 0.67
CA SER A 2 24.19 -0.50 0.43
C SER A 2 22.69 -0.30 0.66
N SER A 3 22.31 0.62 1.55
CA SER A 3 20.90 0.96 1.79
C SER A 3 20.32 1.62 0.53
N ARG A 4 19.28 1.01 -0.05
CA ARG A 4 18.57 1.59 -1.19
C ARG A 4 17.75 2.79 -0.71
N THR A 5 17.86 3.91 -1.42
CA THR A 5 17.07 5.13 -1.18
C THR A 5 15.90 5.29 -2.14
N THR A 6 15.70 4.32 -3.05
CA THR A 6 14.62 4.33 -4.03
C THR A 6 13.64 3.18 -3.78
N PRO A 7 12.35 3.36 -4.14
CA PRO A 7 11.33 2.32 -4.01
C PRO A 7 11.69 1.03 -4.75
N LEU A 8 11.24 -0.11 -4.23
CA LEU A 8 11.42 -1.42 -4.85
C LEU A 8 10.63 -1.56 -6.16
N LEU A 9 9.46 -0.94 -6.23
CA LEU A 9 8.56 -0.93 -7.39
C LEU A 9 8.37 0.51 -7.86
N SER A 10 8.30 0.70 -9.17
CA SER A 10 8.00 1.98 -9.81
C SER A 10 6.98 1.79 -10.92
N VAL A 11 6.40 2.90 -11.38
CA VAL A 11 5.55 2.89 -12.58
C VAL A 11 6.40 2.39 -13.77
N PRO A 12 5.95 1.35 -14.50
CA PRO A 12 6.69 0.83 -15.64
C PRO A 12 6.67 1.81 -16.81
N SER A 13 7.74 1.82 -17.61
CA SER A 13 7.76 2.51 -18.90
C SER A 13 7.03 1.66 -19.96
N GLY A 14 6.27 2.30 -20.84
CA GLY A 14 5.53 1.63 -21.92
C GLY A 14 4.09 1.27 -21.57
N GLN A 15 3.58 0.16 -22.13
CA GLN A 15 2.19 -0.25 -21.96
C GLN A 15 1.92 -0.61 -20.50
N SER A 16 0.96 0.07 -19.87
CA SER A 16 0.60 -0.12 -18.48
C SER A 16 -0.85 0.27 -18.21
N ALA A 17 -1.34 -0.01 -17.00
CA ALA A 17 -2.65 0.46 -16.56
C ALA A 17 -2.69 1.96 -16.21
N TYR A 18 -1.54 2.64 -16.20
CA TYR A 18 -1.45 4.07 -15.87
C TYR A 18 -1.73 4.91 -17.12
N ALA A 19 -2.78 5.72 -17.08
CA ALA A 19 -3.15 6.61 -18.20
C ALA A 19 -2.04 7.65 -18.50
N ASP A 20 -1.39 8.18 -17.45
CA ASP A 20 -0.20 9.02 -17.56
C ASP A 20 0.87 8.53 -16.56
N PRO A 21 1.93 7.83 -17.02
CA PRO A 21 2.97 7.31 -16.15
C PRO A 21 3.74 8.38 -15.36
N LYS A 22 3.93 9.57 -15.93
CA LYS A 22 4.69 10.66 -15.29
C LYS A 22 3.87 11.24 -14.14
N ILE A 23 2.61 11.58 -14.40
CA ILE A 23 1.70 12.10 -13.37
C ILE A 23 1.44 11.04 -12.29
N ALA A 24 1.31 9.77 -12.67
CA ALA A 24 1.16 8.67 -11.71
C ALA A 24 2.36 8.58 -10.75
N THR A 25 3.58 8.67 -11.28
CA THR A 25 4.81 8.65 -10.47
C THR A 25 4.89 9.83 -9.49
N GLU A 26 4.55 11.04 -9.96
CA GLU A 26 4.50 12.23 -9.11
C GLU A 26 3.42 12.10 -8.02
N THR A 27 2.26 11.53 -8.36
CA THR A 27 1.14 11.32 -7.44
C THR A 27 1.49 10.28 -6.38
N ILE A 28 2.08 9.15 -6.74
CA ILE A 28 2.54 8.12 -5.81
C ILE A 28 3.55 8.71 -4.81
N THR A 29 4.46 9.57 -5.29
CA THR A 29 5.44 10.23 -4.42
C THR A 29 4.78 11.15 -3.39
N LYS A 30 3.74 11.90 -3.80
CA LYS A 30 2.96 12.75 -2.89
C LYS A 30 2.13 11.91 -1.91
N LEU A 31 1.50 10.84 -2.38
CA LEU A 31 0.70 9.92 -1.56
C LEU A 31 1.57 9.23 -0.50
N GLY A 32 2.80 8.83 -0.85
CA GLY A 32 3.74 8.22 0.11
C GLY A 32 4.08 9.12 1.31
N LYS A 33 4.02 10.46 1.15
CA LYS A 33 4.18 11.38 2.28
C LYS A 33 3.00 11.34 3.24
N LEU A 34 1.79 11.14 2.72
CA LEU A 34 0.59 10.96 3.53
C LEU A 34 0.58 9.60 4.21
N ASP A 35 0.96 8.55 3.47
CA ASP A 35 1.07 7.20 3.99
C ASP A 35 2.14 7.08 5.10
N ALA A 36 3.21 7.88 5.05
CA ALA A 36 4.19 7.94 6.12
C ALA A 36 3.66 8.59 7.42
N SER A 37 2.54 9.31 7.39
CA SER A 37 1.99 9.97 8.57
C SER A 37 1.31 8.96 9.51
N PRO A 38 1.58 8.97 10.83
CA PRO A 38 0.89 8.12 11.79
C PRO A 38 -0.59 8.52 12.00
N ASP A 39 -1.01 9.70 11.50
CA ASP A 39 -2.36 10.24 11.66
C ASP A 39 -3.24 10.05 10.40
N ILE A 40 -2.71 9.40 9.37
CA ILE A 40 -3.43 9.17 8.11
C ILE A 40 -3.37 7.69 7.78
N LEU A 41 -4.53 7.08 7.52
CA LEU A 41 -4.65 5.76 6.92
C LEU A 41 -4.90 5.91 5.42
N VAL A 42 -3.95 5.45 4.60
CA VAL A 42 -4.10 5.42 3.13
C VAL A 42 -4.53 4.02 2.73
N LEU A 43 -5.64 3.91 1.99
CA LEU A 43 -6.12 2.66 1.40
C LEU A 43 -6.12 2.83 -0.12
N ILE A 44 -5.41 1.97 -0.83
CA ILE A 44 -5.36 1.99 -2.30
C ILE A 44 -6.33 0.95 -2.87
N ALA A 45 -6.91 1.28 -4.03
CA ALA A 45 -7.76 0.33 -4.74
C ALA A 45 -6.97 -0.94 -5.08
N HIS A 46 -7.66 -2.09 -5.02
CA HIS A 46 -7.11 -3.42 -5.29
C HIS A 46 -5.98 -3.89 -4.35
N ASP A 47 -5.81 -3.26 -3.19
CA ASP A 47 -4.95 -3.82 -2.14
C ASP A 47 -5.60 -5.07 -1.54
N CYS A 48 -5.05 -6.25 -1.86
CA CYS A 48 -5.56 -7.52 -1.37
C CYS A 48 -5.19 -7.81 0.10
N THR A 49 -4.39 -6.95 0.75
CA THR A 49 -4.06 -7.07 2.18
C THR A 49 -5.09 -6.40 3.09
N VAL A 50 -5.93 -5.51 2.54
CA VAL A 50 -6.94 -4.76 3.31
C VAL A 50 -8.12 -5.60 3.79
N PRO A 51 -8.71 -6.49 2.96
CA PRO A 51 -9.83 -7.32 3.39
C PRO A 51 -9.47 -8.16 4.63
N ASN A 52 -10.42 -8.29 5.57
CA ASN A 52 -10.26 -8.97 6.86
C ASN A 52 -9.34 -8.27 7.89
N VAL A 53 -8.73 -7.12 7.56
CA VAL A 53 -7.97 -6.30 8.53
C VAL A 53 -8.81 -5.13 9.05
N ILE A 54 -9.60 -4.53 8.16
CA ILE A 54 -10.49 -3.42 8.47
C ILE A 54 -11.94 -3.90 8.61
N ASP A 55 -12.76 -3.09 9.26
CA ASP A 55 -14.19 -3.29 9.23
C ASP A 55 -14.74 -2.85 7.86
N GLU A 56 -15.65 -3.64 7.31
CA GLU A 56 -16.30 -3.39 6.03
C GLU A 56 -17.77 -3.02 6.24
N PHE A 57 -18.37 -2.38 5.24
CA PHE A 57 -19.79 -2.01 5.31
C PHE A 57 -20.66 -3.22 5.71
N PRO A 58 -21.61 -3.07 6.65
CA PRO A 58 -22.17 -1.82 7.19
C PRO A 58 -21.41 -1.19 8.35
N GLU A 59 -20.32 -1.79 8.81
CA GLU A 59 -19.56 -1.31 9.95
C GLU A 59 -18.76 -0.04 9.62
N SER A 60 -18.38 0.69 10.66
CA SER A 60 -17.65 1.95 10.51
C SER A 60 -16.14 1.75 10.47
N VAL A 61 -15.49 2.43 9.53
CA VAL A 61 -14.02 2.55 9.45
C VAL A 61 -13.42 3.55 10.45
N ASN A 62 -14.25 4.13 11.33
CA ASN A 62 -13.78 5.01 12.39
C ASN A 62 -12.88 4.27 13.40
N ASP A 63 -12.14 5.06 14.18
CA ASP A 63 -11.22 4.58 15.21
C ASP A 63 -10.15 3.61 14.70
N TRP A 64 -9.89 3.59 13.39
CA TRP A 64 -8.87 2.75 12.73
C TRP A 64 -7.51 2.81 13.44
N LYS A 65 -7.16 3.99 13.98
CA LYS A 65 -5.92 4.23 14.70
C LYS A 65 -5.90 3.52 16.05
N ALA A 66 -7.00 3.57 16.80
CA ALA A 66 -7.14 2.83 18.05
C ALA A 66 -7.22 1.32 17.83
N LYS A 67 -7.80 0.89 16.69
CA LYS A 67 -7.87 -0.52 16.27
C LYS A 67 -6.55 -1.06 15.69
N GLY A 68 -5.54 -0.21 15.52
CA GLY A 68 -4.20 -0.58 15.07
C GLY A 68 -4.16 -1.07 13.62
N TRP A 69 -5.07 -0.60 12.76
CA TRP A 69 -5.17 -1.10 11.38
C TRP A 69 -3.97 -0.71 10.52
N LYS A 70 -3.46 0.51 10.70
CA LYS A 70 -2.31 0.99 9.95
C LYS A 70 -1.10 0.10 10.18
N GLU A 71 -0.83 -0.26 11.43
CA GLU A 71 0.29 -1.10 11.83
C GLU A 71 0.19 -2.50 11.24
N LYS A 72 -1.02 -3.07 11.14
CA LYS A 72 -1.27 -4.37 10.51
C LYS A 72 -1.08 -4.35 9.00
N LEU A 73 -1.47 -3.26 8.33
CA LEU A 73 -1.38 -3.14 6.88
C LEU A 73 0.02 -2.73 6.40
N THR A 74 0.74 -1.96 7.22
CA THR A 74 2.09 -1.50 6.87
C THR A 74 3.01 -2.70 6.71
N TRP A 75 3.60 -2.84 5.52
CA TRP A 75 4.49 -3.94 5.14
C TRP A 75 3.84 -5.33 5.04
N ALA A 76 2.51 -5.45 5.12
CA ALA A 76 1.82 -6.74 4.99
C ALA A 76 2.18 -7.50 3.70
N PHE A 77 2.53 -6.79 2.61
CA PHE A 77 2.97 -7.41 1.36
C PHE A 77 4.35 -8.11 1.42
N LEU A 78 5.13 -7.89 2.48
CA LEU A 78 6.42 -8.56 2.72
C LEU A 78 6.26 -9.85 3.55
N GLU A 79 5.10 -10.06 4.16
CA GLU A 79 4.81 -11.28 4.92
C GLU A 79 4.63 -12.45 3.96
N LYS A 80 5.26 -13.59 4.26
CA LYS A 80 5.29 -14.75 3.34
C LYS A 80 3.91 -15.35 3.07
N ASP A 81 3.02 -15.27 4.06
CA ASP A 81 1.67 -15.83 4.00
C ASP A 81 0.65 -14.81 3.47
N SER A 82 1.10 -13.60 3.12
CA SER A 82 0.25 -12.55 2.57
C SER A 82 -0.15 -12.85 1.12
N LEU A 83 -1.41 -12.55 0.79
CA LEU A 83 -1.91 -12.60 -0.59
C LEU A 83 -1.15 -11.65 -1.53
N ALA A 84 -0.51 -10.61 -0.98
CA ALA A 84 0.30 -9.67 -1.75
C ALA A 84 1.77 -10.09 -1.88
N PHE A 85 2.17 -11.23 -1.31
CA PHE A 85 3.57 -11.67 -1.33
C PHE A 85 4.04 -12.05 -2.73
N ARG A 86 4.81 -11.18 -3.36
CA ARG A 86 5.27 -11.36 -4.75
C ARG A 86 6.48 -12.27 -4.93
N PHE A 87 7.10 -12.73 -3.83
CA PHE A 87 8.34 -13.52 -3.86
C PHE A 87 8.13 -14.98 -3.45
N GLY A 88 6.88 -15.43 -3.38
CA GLY A 88 6.54 -16.84 -3.18
C GLY A 88 6.92 -17.69 -4.40
N LYS A 89 7.05 -19.00 -4.20
CA LYS A 89 7.13 -19.93 -5.34
C LYS A 89 5.76 -19.96 -6.03
N ALA A 90 5.78 -19.84 -7.35
CA ALA A 90 4.63 -20.07 -8.23
C ALA A 90 4.09 -21.51 -8.09
#